data_AF-A0A841DHQ0-F1
#
_entry.id   AF-A0A841DHQ0-F1
#
_cell.length_a   1.000
_cell.length_b   1.000
_cell.length_c   1.000
_cell.angle_alpha   90.00
_cell.angle_beta   90.00
_cell.angle_gamma   90.00
#
_symmetry.space_group_name_H-M   'P 1'
#
loop_
_entity.id
_entity.type
_entity.pdbx_description
1 polymer ?
#
loop_
_entity_poly.entity_id
_entity_poly.type
_entity_poly.pdbx_seq_one_letter_code
_entity_poly.pdbx_strand_id
1 'polypeptide(L)'
;MNQSMRTVFRAGSRLAGHPRVWPAFLLLGGLVAVTAPITTGLSPVLDVLCRGLGQGVSALAVVAGVHRHGLGGSRPWRLMRAAVVLAWAATTLGWGIGWVWLHSAVSMELYRLGTLAAYGLSLVALVFLSLQVRGVRWAGLLDGGIICVGVAMPLWALLLGPAVGQGDRPGTGFFLALATPVIDLFACGVIARMALDHDRAPWLRLLSASYIVLFIADGAYLLDQVADRPVGPAATVGWLGWAVLVGAAALHPSVAGTRRERPAAVCGRGRARIFLALALLSPLVSVLGQLLIHADLTPHPHNGIV
;
A
#
# COMPACT_ATOMS: atom_id res chain seq x y z
N MET A 1 43.56 -3.99 20.54
CA MET A 1 42.11 -3.72 20.78
C MET A 1 41.51 -3.14 19.49
N ASN A 2 41.19 -3.89 18.44
CA ASN A 2 39.82 -4.39 18.18
C ASN A 2 39.76 -5.25 16.89
N GLN A 3 40.62 -6.26 16.75
CA GLN A 3 40.46 -7.27 15.68
C GLN A 3 39.34 -8.30 16.00
N SER A 4 38.99 -8.48 17.27
CA SER A 4 37.96 -9.41 17.75
C SER A 4 36.51 -8.96 17.47
N MET A 5 36.24 -7.66 17.31
CA MET A 5 34.89 -7.18 16.94
C MET A 5 34.53 -7.41 15.45
N ARG A 6 35.52 -7.57 14.56
CA ARG A 6 35.27 -7.82 13.13
C ARG A 6 34.88 -9.26 12.82
N THR A 7 35.24 -10.21 13.68
CA THR A 7 34.91 -11.64 13.51
C THR A 7 33.48 -11.97 13.90
N VAL A 8 32.90 -11.27 14.89
CA VAL A 8 31.48 -11.45 15.27
C VAL A 8 30.53 -10.96 14.16
N PHE A 9 30.86 -9.84 13.49
CA PHE A 9 30.08 -9.35 12.35
C PHE A 9 30.15 -10.27 11.11
N ARG A 10 31.21 -11.07 10.98
CA ARG A 10 31.38 -12.07 9.90
C ARG A 10 30.70 -13.42 10.18
N ALA A 11 30.34 -13.71 11.43
CA ALA A 11 29.57 -14.91 11.75
C ALA A 11 28.07 -14.71 11.44
N GLY A 12 27.52 -13.52 11.72
CA GLY A 12 26.15 -13.16 11.35
C GLY A 12 25.91 -13.07 9.84
N SER A 13 26.96 -12.85 9.04
CA SER A 13 26.87 -12.81 7.58
C SER A 13 26.79 -14.18 6.91
N ARG A 14 27.04 -15.29 7.62
CA ARG A 14 26.98 -16.65 7.04
C ARG A 14 25.56 -17.24 7.03
N LEU A 15 24.66 -16.77 7.89
CA LEU A 15 23.22 -17.05 7.76
C LEU A 15 22.55 -16.18 6.67
N ALA A 16 23.23 -15.12 6.20
CA ALA A 16 22.75 -14.16 5.21
C ALA A 16 23.01 -14.58 3.74
N GLY A 17 23.33 -15.84 3.48
CA GLY A 17 23.61 -16.40 2.15
C GLY A 17 22.44 -17.14 1.49
N HIS A 18 21.32 -17.37 2.18
CA HIS A 18 20.25 -18.19 1.59
C HIS A 18 19.33 -17.38 0.67
N PRO A 19 19.13 -17.78 -0.60
CA PRO A 19 18.13 -17.20 -1.52
C PRO A 19 16.67 -17.43 -1.05
N ARG A 20 16.47 -18.04 0.13
CA ARG A 20 15.18 -18.49 0.68
C ARG A 20 14.61 -17.63 1.82
N VAL A 21 15.29 -16.56 2.22
CA VAL A 21 14.78 -15.70 3.33
C VAL A 21 13.53 -14.93 2.92
N TRP A 22 13.51 -14.35 1.71
CA TRP A 22 12.36 -13.58 1.23
C TRP A 22 11.08 -14.41 1.00
N PRO A 23 11.10 -15.66 0.45
CA PRO A 23 9.86 -16.43 0.31
C PRO A 23 9.36 -16.94 1.66
N ALA A 24 10.25 -17.32 2.58
CA ALA A 24 9.84 -17.70 3.94
C ALA A 24 9.19 -16.53 4.68
N PHE A 25 9.78 -15.34 4.58
CA PHE A 25 9.20 -14.12 5.12
C PHE A 25 7.83 -13.80 4.51
N LEU A 26 7.70 -13.92 3.18
CA LEU A 26 6.44 -13.69 2.48
C LEU A 26 5.35 -14.68 2.88
N LEU A 27 5.68 -15.97 3.01
CA LEU A 27 4.72 -17.01 3.40
C LEU A 27 4.27 -16.84 4.86
N LEU A 28 5.21 -16.67 5.79
CA LEU A 28 4.89 -16.51 7.21
C LEU A 28 4.17 -15.18 7.46
N GLY A 29 4.65 -14.09 6.87
CA GLY A 29 3.99 -12.78 6.96
C GLY A 29 2.61 -12.78 6.32
N GLY A 30 2.46 -13.46 5.17
CA GLY A 30 1.18 -13.62 4.49
C GLY A 30 0.17 -14.42 5.32
N LEU A 31 0.62 -15.51 5.96
CA LEU A 31 -0.21 -16.27 6.89
C LEU A 31 -0.69 -15.40 8.05
N VAL A 32 0.24 -14.67 8.70
CA VAL A 32 -0.10 -13.74 9.78
C VAL A 32 -1.10 -12.69 9.31
N ALA A 33 -0.89 -12.08 8.14
CA ALA A 33 -1.78 -11.08 7.58
C ALA A 33 -3.21 -11.62 7.38
N VAL A 34 -3.35 -12.84 6.85
CA VAL A 34 -4.67 -13.47 6.62
C VAL A 34 -5.35 -13.89 7.93
N THR A 35 -4.58 -14.32 8.94
CA THR A 35 -5.14 -14.75 10.23
C THR A 35 -5.40 -13.60 11.21
N ALA A 36 -4.83 -12.41 10.96
CA ALA A 36 -4.95 -11.26 11.85
C ALA A 36 -6.41 -10.85 12.18
N PRO A 37 -7.38 -10.89 11.25
CA PRO A 37 -8.78 -10.58 11.57
C PRO A 37 -9.44 -11.56 12.57
N ILE A 38 -8.85 -12.73 12.81
CA ILE A 38 -9.34 -13.61 13.88
C ILE A 38 -8.95 -13.00 15.24
N THR A 39 -7.75 -12.42 15.33
CA THR A 39 -7.27 -11.80 16.57
C THR A 39 -8.01 -10.51 16.92
N THR A 40 -8.47 -9.74 15.92
CA THR A 40 -9.30 -8.53 16.14
C THR A 40 -10.60 -8.84 16.86
N GLY A 41 -11.20 -10.02 16.62
CA GLY A 41 -12.45 -10.42 17.27
C GLY A 41 -12.28 -10.99 18.68
N LEU A 42 -11.05 -11.37 19.07
CA LEU A 42 -10.79 -12.04 20.36
C LEU A 42 -10.40 -11.05 21.46
N SER A 43 -9.53 -10.09 21.17
CA SER A 43 -9.07 -9.11 22.15
C SER A 43 -8.42 -7.90 21.50
N PRO A 44 -8.73 -6.67 21.93
CA PRO A 44 -8.03 -5.46 21.48
C PRO A 44 -6.51 -5.51 21.74
N VAL A 45 -6.08 -6.18 22.81
CA VAL A 45 -4.65 -6.31 23.14
C VAL A 45 -3.95 -7.22 22.13
N LEU A 46 -4.57 -8.35 21.77
CA LEU A 46 -4.02 -9.25 20.77
C LEU A 46 -3.97 -8.61 19.38
N ASP A 47 -4.96 -7.78 19.04
CA ASP A 47 -4.96 -7.02 17.79
C ASP A 47 -3.78 -6.05 17.71
N VAL A 48 -3.56 -5.26 18.79
CA VAL A 48 -2.42 -4.33 18.87
C VAL A 48 -1.09 -5.06 18.75
N LEU A 49 -0.94 -6.19 19.44
CA LEU A 49 0.28 -7.00 19.36
C LEU A 49 0.46 -7.58 17.95
N CYS A 50 -0.59 -8.14 17.34
CA CYS A 50 -0.52 -8.71 16.01
C CYS A 50 -0.14 -7.67 14.95
N ARG A 51 -0.81 -6.52 14.95
CA ARG A 51 -0.52 -5.43 14.00
C ARG A 51 0.83 -4.79 14.24
N GLY A 52 1.14 -4.45 15.49
CA GLY A 52 2.40 -3.81 15.87
C GLY A 52 3.61 -4.69 15.59
N LEU A 53 3.55 -5.98 15.94
CA LEU A 53 4.64 -6.93 15.66
C LEU A 53 4.72 -7.27 14.17
N GLY A 54 3.59 -7.50 13.50
CA GLY A 54 3.56 -7.82 12.08
C GLY A 54 4.13 -6.70 11.20
N GLN A 55 3.71 -5.46 11.45
CA GLN A 55 4.28 -4.29 10.78
C GLN A 55 5.74 -4.05 11.22
N GLY A 56 6.08 -4.26 12.49
CA GLY A 56 7.44 -4.06 13.00
C GLY A 56 8.45 -5.01 12.36
N VAL A 57 8.10 -6.29 12.25
CA VAL A 57 8.91 -7.32 11.57
C VAL A 57 9.08 -6.97 10.09
N SER A 58 8.03 -6.42 9.45
CA SER A 58 8.10 -5.93 8.08
C SER A 58 8.99 -4.69 7.92
N ALA A 59 8.92 -3.74 8.85
CA ALA A 59 9.81 -2.59 8.87
C ALA A 59 11.27 -3.01 9.04
N LEU A 60 11.54 -3.97 9.93
CA LEU A 60 12.88 -4.56 10.10
C LEU A 60 13.33 -5.27 8.83
N ALA A 61 12.45 -5.97 8.12
CA ALA A 61 12.77 -6.59 6.84
C ALA A 61 13.17 -5.55 5.78
N VAL A 62 12.48 -4.40 5.72
CA VAL A 62 12.85 -3.28 4.83
C VAL A 62 14.22 -2.72 5.21
N VAL A 63 14.44 -2.43 6.49
CA VAL A 63 15.73 -1.92 6.99
C VAL A 63 16.85 -2.91 6.66
N ALA A 64 16.68 -4.19 6.99
CA ALA A 64 17.64 -5.25 6.73
C ALA A 64 17.91 -5.43 5.24
N GLY A 65 16.87 -5.41 4.40
CA GLY A 65 16.99 -5.49 2.94
C GLY A 65 17.78 -4.32 2.36
N VAL A 66 17.48 -3.09 2.80
CA VAL A 66 18.21 -1.88 2.41
C VAL A 66 19.68 -1.94 2.82
N HIS A 67 20.00 -2.45 4.01
CA HIS A 67 21.39 -2.61 4.44
C HIS A 67 22.10 -3.74 3.68
N ARG A 68 21.47 -4.91 3.56
CA ARG A 68 22.02 -6.12 2.92
C ARG A 68 22.37 -5.90 1.45
N HIS A 69 21.49 -5.24 0.71
CA HIS A 69 21.69 -4.95 -0.72
C HIS A 69 22.40 -3.62 -0.95
N GLY A 70 22.94 -3.02 0.11
CA GLY A 70 23.67 -1.77 0.05
C GLY A 70 22.84 -0.61 -0.49
N LEU A 71 21.53 -0.55 -0.31
CA LEU A 71 20.70 0.52 -0.85
C LEU A 71 20.73 1.81 -0.01
N GLY A 72 21.44 1.83 1.12
CA GLY A 72 21.47 2.97 2.06
C GLY A 72 21.96 4.30 1.47
N GLY A 73 22.73 4.29 0.38
CA GLY A 73 23.13 5.51 -0.35
C GLY A 73 22.05 6.07 -1.28
N SER A 74 21.02 5.28 -1.60
CA SER A 74 19.97 5.66 -2.53
C SER A 74 18.89 6.49 -1.83
N ARG A 75 18.66 7.73 -2.31
CA ARG A 75 17.61 8.62 -1.80
C ARG A 75 16.23 7.95 -1.70
N PRO A 76 15.68 7.30 -2.76
CA PRO A 76 14.36 6.66 -2.68
C PRO A 76 14.28 5.59 -1.60
N TRP A 77 15.31 4.76 -1.42
CA TRP A 77 15.30 3.70 -0.41
C TRP A 77 15.45 4.23 1.02
N ARG A 78 16.10 5.37 1.22
CA ARG A 78 16.09 6.05 2.53
C ARG A 78 14.70 6.57 2.88
N LEU A 79 14.00 7.17 1.91
CA LEU A 79 12.63 7.65 2.10
C LEU A 79 11.66 6.48 2.33
N MET A 80 11.77 5.40 1.55
CA MET A 80 10.95 4.20 1.72
C MET A 80 11.15 3.59 3.12
N ARG A 81 12.40 3.47 3.57
CA ARG A 81 12.71 3.02 4.93
C ARG A 81 12.11 3.94 5.99
N ALA A 82 12.21 5.25 5.82
CA ALA A 82 11.62 6.22 6.74
C ALA A 82 10.09 6.12 6.77
N ALA A 83 9.45 5.97 5.61
CA ALA A 83 8.00 5.81 5.48
C ALA A 83 7.50 4.58 6.23
N VAL A 84 8.10 3.41 6.00
CA VAL A 84 7.65 2.16 6.65
C VAL A 84 7.91 2.19 8.16
N VAL A 85 9.04 2.73 8.61
CA VAL A 85 9.33 2.88 10.05
C VAL A 85 8.36 3.86 10.71
N LEU A 86 8.04 4.98 10.03
CA LEU A 86 7.09 5.95 10.53
C LEU A 86 5.66 5.38 10.60
N ALA A 87 5.23 4.64 9.58
CA ALA A 87 3.94 3.95 9.57
C ALA A 87 3.81 2.95 10.72
N TRP A 88 4.86 2.14 10.94
CA TRP A 88 4.92 1.21 12.07
C TRP A 88 4.88 1.93 13.41
N ALA A 89 5.66 3.00 13.58
CA ALA A 89 5.69 3.78 14.82
C ALA A 89 4.34 4.47 15.09
N ALA A 90 3.72 5.06 14.07
CA ALA A 90 2.39 5.66 14.16
C ALA A 90 1.35 4.62 14.58
N THR A 91 1.34 3.44 13.95
CA THR A 91 0.41 2.36 14.26
C THR A 91 0.63 1.83 15.68
N THR A 92 1.88 1.56 16.06
CA THR A 92 2.18 0.93 17.35
C THR A 92 2.03 1.89 18.53
N LEU A 93 2.59 3.11 18.41
CA LEU A 93 2.60 4.08 19.50
C LEU A 93 1.33 4.91 19.53
N GLY A 94 0.85 5.37 18.37
CA GLY A 94 -0.31 6.23 18.26
C GLY A 94 -1.61 5.44 18.42
N TRP A 95 -1.88 4.52 17.49
CA TRP A 95 -3.13 3.74 17.51
C TRP A 95 -3.10 2.66 18.59
N GLY A 96 -2.06 1.84 18.65
CA GLY A 96 -2.03 0.68 19.55
C GLY A 96 -1.91 1.05 21.02
N ILE A 97 -0.72 1.51 21.43
CA ILE A 97 -0.47 1.86 22.84
C ILE A 97 -1.30 3.09 23.23
N GLY A 98 -1.28 4.14 22.42
CA GLY A 98 -1.89 5.41 22.77
C GLY A 98 -3.42 5.40 22.77
N TRP A 99 -4.05 4.94 21.70
CA TRP A 99 -5.51 4.92 21.61
C TRP A 99 -6.13 3.67 22.23
N VAL A 100 -5.71 2.47 21.82
CA VAL A 100 -6.38 1.24 22.28
C VAL A 100 -6.10 0.94 23.76
N TRP A 101 -4.87 1.15 24.25
CA TRP A 101 -4.55 0.87 25.66
C TRP A 101 -4.75 2.08 26.57
N LEU A 102 -4.23 3.25 26.17
CA LEU A 102 -4.26 4.46 26.99
C LEU A 102 -5.48 5.36 26.75
N HIS A 103 -6.35 5.06 25.78
CA HIS A 103 -7.57 5.81 25.46
C HIS A 103 -7.31 7.32 25.22
N SER A 104 -6.14 7.66 24.69
CA SER A 104 -5.69 9.04 24.49
C SER A 104 -6.11 9.58 23.11
N ALA A 105 -6.91 10.64 23.11
CA ALA A 105 -7.30 11.35 21.89
C ALA A 105 -6.09 11.98 21.17
N VAL A 106 -5.09 12.47 21.91
CA VAL A 106 -3.85 13.05 21.33
C VAL A 106 -3.09 11.99 20.54
N SER A 107 -3.06 10.75 21.03
CA SER A 107 -2.38 9.64 20.35
C SER A 107 -3.06 9.25 19.04
N MET A 108 -4.38 9.39 18.94
CA MET A 108 -5.12 9.20 17.69
C MET A 108 -4.75 10.26 16.65
N GLU A 109 -4.58 11.52 17.05
CA GLU A 109 -4.10 12.58 16.15
C GLU A 109 -2.64 12.35 15.71
N LEU A 110 -1.77 11.88 16.61
CA LEU A 110 -0.41 11.48 16.24
C LEU A 110 -0.38 10.31 15.26
N TYR A 111 -1.24 9.31 15.45
CA TYR A 111 -1.41 8.21 14.51
C TYR A 111 -1.83 8.72 13.12
N ARG A 112 -2.83 9.59 13.08
CA ARG A 112 -3.37 10.21 11.86
C ARG A 112 -2.30 10.98 11.08
N LEU A 113 -1.61 11.92 11.73
CA LEU A 113 -0.56 12.72 11.11
C LEU A 113 0.65 11.88 10.70
N GLY A 114 1.07 10.94 11.56
CA GLY A 114 2.18 10.04 11.27
C GLY A 114 1.89 9.14 10.07
N THR A 115 0.67 8.62 9.96
CA THR A 115 0.23 7.81 8.82
C THR A 115 0.22 8.64 7.54
N LEU A 116 -0.38 9.83 7.55
CA LEU A 116 -0.39 10.71 6.37
C LEU A 116 1.04 11.07 5.91
N ALA A 117 1.93 11.39 6.85
CA ALA A 117 3.34 11.66 6.56
C ALA A 117 4.04 10.44 5.98
N ALA A 118 3.75 9.23 6.48
CA ALA A 118 4.29 7.99 5.93
C ALA A 118 3.84 7.76 4.48
N TYR A 119 2.55 8.00 4.17
CA TYR A 119 2.02 7.92 2.80
C TYR A 119 2.75 8.89 1.87
N GLY A 120 2.88 10.16 2.27
CA GLY A 120 3.61 11.19 1.51
C GLY A 120 5.07 10.82 1.27
N LEU A 121 5.79 10.37 2.30
CA LEU A 121 7.18 9.90 2.16
C LEU A 121 7.28 8.71 1.21
N SER A 122 6.34 7.78 1.27
CA SER A 122 6.30 6.59 0.40
C SER A 122 6.06 6.99 -1.06
N LEU A 123 5.15 7.94 -1.32
CA LEU A 123 4.89 8.47 -2.66
C LEU A 123 6.13 9.17 -3.22
N VAL A 124 6.78 10.04 -2.43
CA VAL A 124 8.03 10.71 -2.85
C VAL A 124 9.13 9.69 -3.12
N ALA A 125 9.22 8.62 -2.32
CA ALA A 125 10.15 7.52 -2.56
C ALA A 125 9.90 6.84 -3.91
N LEU A 126 8.63 6.53 -4.23
CA LEU A 126 8.24 5.95 -5.51
C LEU A 126 8.53 6.88 -6.68
N VAL A 127 8.22 8.18 -6.55
CA VAL A 127 8.52 9.18 -7.58
C VAL A 127 10.02 9.21 -7.85
N PHE A 128 10.85 9.31 -6.81
CA PHE A 128 12.31 9.27 -6.99
C PHE A 128 12.82 7.96 -7.59
N LEU A 129 12.18 6.83 -7.29
CA LEU A 129 12.52 5.56 -7.88
C LEU A 129 12.16 5.51 -9.38
N SER A 130 11.00 6.07 -9.76
CA SER A 130 10.58 6.19 -11.16
C SER A 130 11.49 7.11 -11.99
N LEU A 131 12.05 8.15 -11.36
CA LEU A 131 12.93 9.11 -12.02
C LEU A 131 14.33 8.56 -12.32
N GLN A 132 14.69 7.39 -11.77
CA GLN A 132 15.97 6.71 -12.04
C GLN A 132 15.98 5.96 -13.38
N VAL A 133 14.84 5.86 -14.08
CA VAL A 133 14.73 5.20 -15.40
C VAL A 133 15.03 6.22 -16.50
N ARG A 134 16.00 5.93 -17.40
CA ARG A 134 16.31 6.80 -18.55
C ARG A 134 15.26 6.58 -19.64
N GLY A 135 14.61 7.65 -20.11
CA GLY A 135 13.63 7.66 -21.20
C GLY A 135 13.04 9.07 -21.42
N VAL A 136 12.19 9.25 -22.43
CA VAL A 136 11.46 10.51 -22.65
C VAL A 136 10.52 10.73 -21.46
N ARG A 137 10.96 11.54 -20.50
CA ARG A 137 10.29 11.76 -19.20
C ARG A 137 8.79 12.07 -19.34
N TRP A 138 8.42 12.77 -20.40
CA TRP A 138 7.04 13.15 -20.73
C TRP A 138 6.15 11.97 -21.13
N ALA A 139 6.65 11.02 -21.91
CA ALA A 139 5.86 9.86 -22.33
C ALA A 139 5.46 9.00 -21.12
N GLY A 140 6.38 8.81 -20.17
CA GLY A 140 6.07 8.07 -18.93
C GLY A 140 5.17 8.84 -17.96
N LEU A 141 5.25 10.17 -17.93
CA LEU A 141 4.31 10.99 -17.15
C LEU A 141 2.89 10.92 -17.73
N LEU A 142 2.76 10.92 -19.05
CA LEU A 142 1.47 10.71 -19.72
C LEU A 142 0.90 9.33 -19.40
N ASP A 143 1.70 8.26 -19.43
CA ASP A 143 1.23 6.92 -19.09
C ASP A 143 0.69 6.85 -17.65
N GLY A 144 1.46 7.39 -16.69
CA GLY A 144 1.04 7.46 -15.29
C GLY A 144 -0.22 8.30 -15.13
N GLY A 145 -0.32 9.43 -15.84
CA GLY A 145 -1.50 10.28 -15.87
C GLY A 145 -2.73 9.57 -16.42
N ILE A 146 -2.60 8.85 -17.53
CA ILE A 146 -3.69 8.06 -18.13
C ILE A 146 -4.16 6.98 -17.15
N ILE A 147 -3.24 6.28 -16.48
CA ILE A 147 -3.55 5.28 -15.45
C ILE A 147 -4.29 5.93 -14.28
N CYS A 148 -3.78 7.03 -13.74
CA CYS A 148 -4.41 7.76 -12.64
C CYS A 148 -5.81 8.24 -13.02
N VAL A 149 -5.99 8.88 -14.18
CA VAL A 149 -7.29 9.40 -14.63
C VAL A 149 -8.28 8.25 -14.87
N GLY A 150 -7.82 7.16 -15.50
CA GLY A 150 -8.65 6.00 -15.77
C GLY A 150 -9.18 5.33 -14.51
N VAL A 151 -8.38 5.28 -13.44
CA VAL A 151 -8.80 4.73 -12.13
C VAL A 151 -9.49 5.79 -11.25
N ALA A 152 -9.19 7.07 -11.41
CA ALA A 152 -9.81 8.17 -10.67
C ALA A 152 -11.32 8.23 -10.90
N MET A 153 -11.77 8.04 -12.15
CA MET A 153 -13.19 8.08 -12.50
C MET A 153 -14.03 7.05 -11.72
N PRO A 154 -13.73 5.74 -11.76
CA PRO A 154 -14.47 4.77 -10.97
C PRO A 154 -14.27 4.94 -9.46
N LEU A 155 -13.08 5.30 -9.01
CA LEU A 155 -12.82 5.61 -7.60
C LEU A 155 -13.74 6.74 -7.11
N TRP A 156 -13.90 7.80 -7.90
CA TRP A 156 -14.79 8.90 -7.58
C TRP A 156 -16.26 8.46 -7.64
N ALA A 157 -16.68 7.84 -8.73
CA ALA A 157 -18.09 7.50 -8.97
C ALA A 157 -18.64 6.48 -7.96
N LEU A 158 -17.84 5.47 -7.60
CA LEU A 158 -18.29 4.35 -6.78
C LEU A 158 -17.97 4.52 -5.30
N LEU A 159 -16.94 5.30 -4.95
CA LEU A 159 -16.44 5.35 -3.59
C LEU A 159 -16.44 6.77 -3.01
N LEU A 160 -15.66 7.70 -3.59
CA LEU A 160 -15.48 9.03 -2.98
C LEU A 160 -16.74 9.89 -3.05
N GLY A 161 -17.43 9.90 -4.19
CA GLY A 161 -18.67 10.67 -4.39
C GLY A 161 -19.78 10.27 -3.42
N PRO A 162 -20.15 8.97 -3.35
CA PRO A 162 -21.12 8.47 -2.36
C PRO A 162 -20.67 8.73 -0.91
N ALA A 163 -19.40 8.51 -0.58
CA ALA A 163 -18.87 8.75 0.76
C ALA A 163 -19.03 10.21 1.19
N VAL A 164 -18.74 11.17 0.30
CA VAL A 164 -18.91 12.60 0.57
C VAL A 164 -20.39 12.97 0.68
N GLY A 165 -21.26 12.38 -0.13
CA GLY A 165 -22.70 12.66 -0.11
C GLY A 165 -23.44 12.15 1.14
N GLN A 166 -22.96 11.09 1.77
CA GLN A 166 -23.54 10.50 2.98
C GLN A 166 -22.95 11.04 4.30
N GLY A 167 -21.90 11.87 4.23
CA GLY A 167 -21.21 12.37 5.41
C GLY A 167 -21.95 13.56 6.06
N ASP A 168 -22.85 13.29 7.01
CA ASP A 168 -23.64 14.34 7.69
C ASP A 168 -22.78 15.37 8.47
N ARG A 169 -21.54 15.03 8.87
CA ARG A 169 -20.52 15.96 9.41
C ARG A 169 -19.09 15.49 9.12
N PRO A 170 -18.36 16.07 8.13
CA PRO A 170 -16.99 15.65 7.85
C PRO A 170 -16.03 16.15 8.95
N GLY A 171 -15.55 15.24 9.80
CA GLY A 171 -14.47 15.49 10.76
C GLY A 171 -13.08 15.20 10.17
N THR A 172 -12.01 15.56 10.90
CA THR A 172 -10.61 15.33 10.49
C THR A 172 -10.31 13.87 10.13
N GLY A 173 -10.90 12.92 10.86
CA GLY A 173 -10.74 11.48 10.58
C GLY A 173 -11.31 11.06 9.21
N PHE A 174 -12.46 11.62 8.83
CA PHE A 174 -13.08 11.37 7.53
C PHE A 174 -12.26 11.99 6.39
N PHE A 175 -11.80 13.23 6.57
CA PHE A 175 -10.93 13.90 5.59
C PHE A 175 -9.66 13.08 5.31
N LEU A 176 -9.02 12.56 6.35
CA LEU A 176 -7.84 11.72 6.21
C LEU A 176 -8.15 10.38 5.53
N ALA A 177 -9.27 9.74 5.88
CA ALA A 177 -9.72 8.52 5.21
C ALA A 177 -10.02 8.73 3.72
N LEU A 178 -10.45 9.95 3.33
CA LEU A 178 -10.64 10.32 1.93
C LEU A 178 -9.29 10.61 1.22
N ALA A 179 -8.33 11.18 1.94
CA ALA A 179 -7.03 11.55 1.40
C ALA A 179 -6.15 10.33 1.07
N THR A 180 -6.22 9.24 1.85
CA THR A 180 -5.32 8.10 1.64
C THR A 180 -5.57 7.33 0.33
N PRO A 181 -6.81 7.02 -0.10
CA PRO A 181 -7.07 6.43 -1.42
C PRO A 181 -6.60 7.31 -2.59
N VAL A 182 -6.64 8.63 -2.42
CA VAL A 182 -6.13 9.58 -3.44
C VAL A 182 -4.61 9.49 -3.55
N ILE A 183 -3.90 9.46 -2.42
CA ILE A 183 -2.44 9.28 -2.42
C ILE A 183 -2.07 7.91 -3.01
N ASP A 184 -2.82 6.87 -2.65
CA ASP A 184 -2.62 5.51 -3.17
C ASP A 184 -2.86 5.42 -4.68
N LEU A 185 -3.84 6.15 -5.21
CA LEU A 185 -4.05 6.26 -6.65
C LEU A 185 -2.81 6.81 -7.36
N PHE A 186 -2.20 7.88 -6.84
CA PHE A 186 -0.96 8.42 -7.39
C PHE A 186 0.20 7.41 -7.24
N ALA A 187 0.32 6.74 -6.10
CA ALA A 187 1.33 5.71 -5.89
C ALA A 187 1.17 4.54 -6.89
N CYS A 188 -0.07 4.10 -7.12
CA CYS A 188 -0.42 3.08 -8.11
C CYS A 188 -0.09 3.52 -9.53
N GLY A 189 -0.38 4.76 -9.91
CA GLY A 189 0.00 5.29 -11.23
C GLY A 189 1.52 5.31 -11.44
N VAL A 190 2.27 5.77 -10.44
CA VAL A 190 3.74 5.79 -10.48
C VAL A 190 4.31 4.37 -10.58
N ILE A 191 3.80 3.43 -9.78
CA ILE A 191 4.33 2.06 -9.77
C ILE A 191 3.91 1.26 -11.01
N ALA A 192 2.70 1.48 -11.54
CA ALA A 192 2.25 0.85 -12.77
C ALA A 192 3.07 1.31 -13.97
N ARG A 193 3.41 2.60 -14.05
CA ARG A 193 4.37 3.12 -15.03
C ARG A 193 5.72 2.41 -14.90
N MET A 194 6.27 2.33 -13.68
CA MET A 194 7.51 1.61 -13.46
C MET A 194 7.42 0.15 -13.92
N ALA A 195 6.32 -0.54 -13.63
CA ALA A 195 6.11 -1.93 -14.03
C ALA A 195 5.98 -2.11 -15.56
N LEU A 196 5.54 -1.08 -16.29
CA LEU A 196 5.51 -1.05 -17.75
C LEU A 196 6.88 -0.84 -18.39
N ASP A 197 7.72 -0.02 -17.76
CA ASP A 197 9.06 0.34 -18.25
C ASP A 197 10.12 -0.70 -17.87
N HIS A 198 9.92 -1.44 -16.78
CA HIS A 198 10.89 -2.40 -16.27
C HIS A 198 10.65 -3.81 -16.80
N ASP A 199 11.74 -4.45 -17.21
CA ASP A 199 11.79 -5.90 -17.42
C ASP A 199 11.53 -6.62 -16.09
N ARG A 200 10.25 -6.89 -15.80
CA ARG A 200 9.67 -7.96 -14.97
C ARG A 200 10.37 -8.32 -13.65
N ALA A 201 11.14 -7.40 -13.05
CA ALA A 201 11.96 -7.64 -11.87
C ALA A 201 11.07 -8.05 -10.68
N PRO A 202 11.33 -9.18 -10.00
CA PRO A 202 10.43 -9.68 -8.96
C PRO A 202 10.19 -8.70 -7.82
N TRP A 203 11.21 -7.93 -7.39
CA TRP A 203 11.06 -6.90 -6.35
C TRP A 203 10.00 -5.86 -6.72
N LEU A 204 9.93 -5.46 -7.99
CA LEU A 204 8.98 -4.47 -8.46
C LEU A 204 7.58 -5.04 -8.54
N ARG A 205 7.41 -6.33 -8.84
CA ARG A 205 6.09 -7.00 -8.79
C ARG A 205 5.56 -7.07 -7.36
N LEU A 206 6.43 -7.43 -6.40
CA LEU A 206 6.07 -7.46 -4.98
C LEU A 206 5.69 -6.05 -4.49
N LEU A 207 6.47 -5.04 -4.87
CA LEU A 207 6.15 -3.65 -4.53
C LEU A 207 4.87 -3.15 -5.23
N SER A 208 4.64 -3.54 -6.49
CA SER A 208 3.40 -3.19 -7.20
C SER A 208 2.20 -3.82 -6.52
N ALA A 209 2.29 -5.09 -6.16
CA ALA A 209 1.26 -5.79 -5.41
C ALA A 209 1.03 -5.13 -4.05
N SER A 210 2.08 -4.67 -3.35
CA SER A 210 1.90 -4.02 -2.05
C SER A 210 1.03 -2.77 -2.15
N TYR A 211 1.30 -1.89 -3.12
CA TYR A 211 0.54 -0.65 -3.28
C TYR A 211 -0.88 -0.87 -3.81
N ILE A 212 -1.10 -1.88 -4.65
CA ILE A 212 -2.46 -2.29 -5.05
C ILE A 212 -3.24 -2.79 -3.84
N VAL A 213 -2.62 -3.63 -3.00
CA VAL A 213 -3.25 -4.13 -1.78
C VAL A 213 -3.53 -2.99 -0.79
N LEU A 214 -2.62 -2.01 -0.67
CA LEU A 214 -2.83 -0.81 0.16
C LEU A 214 -4.05 0.00 -0.31
N PHE A 215 -4.13 0.28 -1.61
CA PHE A 215 -5.25 0.99 -2.23
C PHE A 215 -6.60 0.30 -1.95
N ILE A 216 -6.64 -1.03 -2.06
CA ILE A 216 -7.84 -1.81 -1.75
C ILE A 216 -8.17 -1.74 -0.25
N ALA A 217 -7.16 -1.82 0.62
CA ALA A 217 -7.32 -1.74 2.07
C ALA A 217 -7.95 -0.41 2.50
N ASP A 218 -7.46 0.69 1.93
CA ASP A 218 -7.94 2.04 2.23
C ASP A 218 -9.33 2.29 1.67
N GLY A 219 -9.63 1.73 0.49
CA GLY A 219 -10.99 1.75 -0.04
C GLY A 219 -11.98 1.00 0.86
N ALA A 220 -11.59 -0.19 1.36
CA ALA A 220 -12.40 -0.96 2.30
C ALA A 220 -12.58 -0.22 3.63
N TYR A 221 -11.52 0.41 4.15
CA TYR A 221 -11.59 1.21 5.37
C TYR A 221 -12.51 2.42 5.23
N LEU A 222 -12.48 3.11 4.08
CA LEU A 222 -13.40 4.21 3.81
C LEU A 222 -14.87 3.73 3.78
N LEU A 223 -15.14 2.56 3.17
CA LEU A 223 -16.49 1.97 3.18
C LEU A 223 -16.97 1.63 4.60
N ASP A 224 -16.09 1.12 5.46
CA ASP A 224 -16.44 0.86 6.86
C ASP A 224 -16.72 2.16 7.62
N GLN A 225 -15.94 3.21 7.37
CA GLN A 225 -16.15 4.52 7.99
C GLN A 225 -17.48 5.17 7.56
N VAL A 226 -17.82 5.12 6.28
CA VAL A 226 -19.10 5.65 5.77
C VAL A 226 -20.29 4.91 6.35
N ALA A 227 -20.14 3.60 6.59
CA ALA A 227 -21.19 2.78 7.17
C ALA A 227 -21.20 2.76 8.71
N ASP A 228 -20.40 3.61 9.36
CA ASP A 228 -20.20 3.65 10.83
C ASP A 228 -19.89 2.26 11.43
N ARG A 229 -19.11 1.45 10.70
CA ARG A 229 -18.70 0.12 11.12
C ARG A 229 -17.29 0.13 11.70
N PRO A 230 -16.98 -0.79 12.63
CA PRO A 230 -15.60 -1.03 13.04
C PRO A 230 -14.76 -1.49 11.84
N VAL A 231 -13.44 -1.31 11.93
CA VAL A 231 -12.49 -1.69 10.90
C VAL A 231 -12.65 -3.16 10.53
N GLY A 232 -12.97 -3.42 9.27
CA GLY A 232 -13.22 -4.76 8.77
C GLY A 232 -11.96 -5.62 8.54
N PRO A 233 -12.17 -6.91 8.23
CA PRO A 233 -11.10 -7.84 7.93
C PRO A 233 -10.33 -7.42 6.66
N ALA A 234 -11.00 -6.89 5.64
CA ALA A 234 -10.37 -6.53 4.38
C ALA A 234 -9.28 -5.45 4.55
N ALA A 235 -9.58 -4.37 5.29
CA ALA A 235 -8.60 -3.34 5.62
C ALA A 235 -7.44 -3.90 6.45
N THR A 236 -7.75 -4.75 7.43
CA THR A 236 -6.76 -5.38 8.32
C THR A 236 -5.76 -6.27 7.56
N VAL A 237 -6.27 -7.19 6.73
CA VAL A 237 -5.44 -8.05 5.87
C VAL A 237 -4.64 -7.19 4.89
N GLY A 238 -5.27 -6.17 4.32
CA GLY A 238 -4.66 -5.29 3.33
C GLY A 238 -3.47 -4.50 3.87
N TRP A 239 -3.60 -3.84 5.03
CA TRP A 239 -2.49 -3.08 5.62
C TRP A 239 -1.31 -3.97 6.04
N LEU A 240 -1.58 -5.17 6.59
CA LEU A 240 -0.53 -6.13 6.91
C LEU A 240 0.10 -6.74 5.65
N GLY A 241 -0.73 -7.08 4.66
CA GLY A 241 -0.30 -7.58 3.37
C GLY A 241 0.61 -6.59 2.64
N TRP A 242 0.27 -5.30 2.67
CA TRP A 242 1.13 -4.23 2.19
C TRP A 242 2.50 -4.27 2.89
N ALA A 243 2.52 -4.25 4.23
CA ALA A 243 3.77 -4.21 4.98
C ALA A 243 4.67 -5.43 4.64
N VAL A 244 4.08 -6.62 4.60
CA VAL A 244 4.78 -7.86 4.24
C VAL A 244 5.29 -7.82 2.80
N LEU A 245 4.50 -7.36 1.84
CA LEU A 245 4.92 -7.29 0.44
C LEU A 245 6.06 -6.28 0.23
N VAL A 246 6.02 -5.12 0.90
CA VAL A 246 7.13 -4.15 0.87
C VAL A 246 8.39 -4.74 1.51
N GLY A 247 8.26 -5.41 2.66
CA GLY A 247 9.38 -6.12 3.31
C GLY A 247 9.99 -7.20 2.42
N ALA A 248 9.16 -8.02 1.78
CA ALA A 248 9.59 -9.05 0.84
C ALA A 248 10.28 -8.44 -0.38
N ALA A 249 9.75 -7.34 -0.93
CA ALA A 249 10.36 -6.62 -2.05
C ALA A 249 11.77 -6.12 -1.71
N ALA A 250 11.94 -5.54 -0.52
CA ALA A 250 13.24 -5.06 -0.03
C ALA A 250 14.24 -6.18 0.27
N LEU A 251 13.78 -7.36 0.68
CA LEU A 251 14.64 -8.54 0.90
C LEU A 251 15.02 -9.25 -0.41
N HIS A 252 14.21 -9.13 -1.46
CA HIS A 252 14.37 -9.90 -2.69
C HIS A 252 15.70 -9.55 -3.40
N PRO A 253 16.55 -10.54 -3.79
CA PRO A 253 17.88 -10.29 -4.38
C PRO A 253 17.91 -9.35 -5.59
N SER A 254 16.85 -9.35 -6.40
CA SER A 254 16.75 -8.47 -7.58
C SER A 254 16.76 -6.98 -7.25
N VAL A 255 16.51 -6.59 -5.99
CA VAL A 255 16.51 -5.19 -5.55
C VAL A 255 17.91 -4.57 -5.62
N ALA A 256 18.98 -5.37 -5.49
CA ALA A 256 20.35 -4.89 -5.63
C ALA A 256 20.60 -4.25 -7.01
N GLY A 257 19.82 -4.67 -8.02
CA GLY A 257 19.88 -4.14 -9.37
C GLY A 257 19.30 -2.73 -9.53
N THR A 258 18.65 -2.13 -8.52
CA THR A 258 18.08 -0.78 -8.61
C THR A 258 19.14 0.33 -8.65
N ARG A 259 20.39 0.03 -8.27
CA ARG A 259 21.50 1.00 -8.31
C ARG A 259 21.99 1.32 -9.73
N ARG A 260 21.71 0.45 -10.70
CA ARG A 260 22.14 0.66 -12.08
C ARG A 260 21.08 1.47 -12.79
N GLU A 261 21.47 2.61 -13.36
CA GLU A 261 20.65 3.30 -14.38
C GLU A 261 20.38 2.32 -15.52
N ARG A 262 19.13 2.28 -16.00
CA ARG A 262 18.72 1.33 -17.05
C ARG A 262 18.18 2.05 -18.27
N PRO A 263 18.42 1.51 -19.48
CA PRO A 263 17.84 2.04 -20.72
C PRO A 263 16.31 1.97 -20.68
N ALA A 264 15.65 2.88 -21.39
CA ALA A 264 14.20 2.83 -21.58
C ALA A 264 13.82 1.53 -22.28
N ALA A 265 12.78 0.82 -21.80
CA ALA A 265 12.19 -0.24 -22.57
C ALA A 265 11.46 0.34 -23.80
N VAL A 266 11.60 -0.32 -24.95
CA VAL A 266 10.85 0.01 -26.17
C VAL A 266 9.41 -0.48 -26.01
N CYS A 267 8.46 0.31 -26.49
CA CYS A 267 7.00 0.12 -26.35
C CYS A 267 6.55 -1.33 -26.57
N GLY A 268 6.10 -2.01 -25.50
CA GLY A 268 5.65 -3.40 -25.54
C GLY A 268 4.13 -3.56 -25.57
N ARG A 269 3.65 -4.70 -26.08
CA ARG A 269 2.20 -5.08 -26.16
C ARG A 269 1.45 -4.96 -24.83
N GLY A 270 2.13 -5.00 -23.68
CA GLY A 270 1.53 -4.81 -22.36
C GLY A 270 1.00 -3.40 -22.12
N ARG A 271 1.66 -2.37 -22.66
CA ARG A 271 1.25 -0.96 -22.54
C ARG A 271 -0.07 -0.69 -23.25
N ALA A 272 -0.23 -1.23 -24.46
CA ALA A 272 -1.49 -1.17 -25.21
C ALA A 272 -2.65 -1.86 -24.49
N ARG A 273 -2.42 -3.03 -23.86
CA ARG A 273 -3.46 -3.72 -23.09
C ARG A 273 -3.93 -2.94 -21.87
N ILE A 274 -3.01 -2.28 -21.16
CA ILE A 274 -3.35 -1.46 -19.99
C ILE A 274 -4.15 -0.23 -20.41
N PHE A 275 -3.74 0.47 -21.47
CA PHE A 275 -4.52 1.60 -21.96
C PHE A 275 -5.89 1.20 -22.49
N LEU A 276 -5.99 0.06 -23.18
CA LEU A 276 -7.28 -0.48 -23.59
C LEU A 276 -8.16 -0.80 -22.37
N ALA A 277 -7.61 -1.48 -21.36
CA ALA A 277 -8.35 -1.78 -20.14
C ALA A 277 -8.85 -0.52 -19.43
N LEU A 278 -8.01 0.51 -19.30
CA LEU A 278 -8.38 1.80 -18.68
C LEU A 278 -9.41 2.58 -19.48
N ALA A 279 -9.27 2.60 -20.82
CA ALA A 279 -10.22 3.25 -21.70
C ALA A 279 -11.60 2.57 -21.63
N LEU A 280 -11.64 1.25 -21.43
CA LEU A 280 -12.88 0.49 -21.26
C LEU A 280 -13.44 0.55 -19.84
N LEU A 281 -12.60 0.79 -18.82
CA LEU A 281 -13.00 0.84 -17.42
C LEU A 281 -14.05 1.93 -17.17
N SER A 282 -13.85 3.11 -17.75
CA SER A 282 -14.76 4.26 -17.58
C SER A 282 -16.19 3.97 -18.11
N PRO A 283 -16.40 3.61 -19.39
CA PRO A 283 -17.75 3.30 -19.88
C PRO A 283 -18.35 2.08 -19.19
N LEU A 284 -17.56 1.06 -18.85
CA LEU A 284 -18.06 -0.12 -18.14
C LEU A 284 -18.62 0.26 -16.76
N VAL A 285 -17.91 1.10 -16.01
CA VAL A 285 -18.35 1.56 -14.70
C VAL A 285 -19.57 2.47 -14.79
N SER A 286 -19.65 3.34 -15.81
CA SER A 286 -20.86 4.13 -16.04
C SER A 286 -22.08 3.26 -16.34
N VAL A 287 -21.94 2.22 -17.17
CA VAL A 287 -23.03 1.28 -17.49
C VAL A 287 -23.40 0.44 -16.27
N LEU A 288 -22.42 -0.12 -15.56
CA LEU A 288 -22.68 -0.92 -14.34
C LEU A 288 -23.32 -0.07 -13.24
N GLY A 289 -22.85 1.16 -13.05
CA GLY A 289 -23.46 2.10 -12.10
C GLY A 289 -24.91 2.42 -12.44
N GLN A 290 -25.21 2.67 -13.72
CA GLN A 290 -26.60 2.87 -14.17
C GLN A 290 -27.48 1.63 -13.95
N LEU A 291 -26.96 0.43 -14.25
CA LEU A 291 -27.69 -0.83 -14.07
C LEU A 291 -27.95 -1.14 -12.58
N LEU A 292 -26.99 -0.89 -11.70
CA LEU A 292 -27.17 -1.08 -10.26
C LEU A 292 -28.18 -0.09 -9.67
N ILE A 293 -28.12 1.19 -10.08
CA ILE A 293 -29.08 2.21 -9.64
C ILE A 293 -30.48 1.93 -10.20
N HIS A 294 -30.61 1.43 -11.43
CA HIS A 294 -31.91 1.09 -12.03
C HIS A 294 -32.51 -0.21 -11.46
N ALA A 295 -31.68 -1.17 -11.02
CA ALA A 295 -32.15 -2.39 -10.38
C ALA A 295 -32.80 -2.13 -9.01
N ASP A 296 -32.30 -1.14 -8.26
CA ASP A 296 -32.91 -0.70 -6.99
C ASP A 296 -34.19 0.15 -7.18
N LEU A 297 -34.45 0.63 -8.40
CA LEU A 297 -35.60 1.48 -8.73
C LEU A 297 -36.70 0.75 -9.50
N THR A 298 -36.69 -0.58 -9.60
CA THR A 298 -37.90 -1.31 -10.04
C THR A 298 -38.88 -1.37 -8.87
N PRO A 299 -39.95 -0.54 -8.84
CA PRO A 299 -40.96 -0.62 -7.81
C PRO A 299 -41.56 -2.02 -7.83
N HIS A 300 -41.64 -2.67 -6.67
CA HIS A 300 -42.47 -3.86 -6.51
C HIS A 300 -43.88 -3.53 -7.03
N PRO A 301 -44.34 -4.16 -8.13
CA PRO A 301 -45.68 -3.93 -8.60
C PRO A 301 -46.65 -4.65 -7.67
N HIS A 302 -47.51 -3.86 -7.02
CA HIS A 302 -48.78 -4.28 -6.41
C HIS A 302 -48.74 -5.19 -5.17
N ASN A 303 -48.78 -4.57 -3.99
CA ASN A 303 -49.67 -5.04 -2.91
C ASN A 303 -50.72 -3.97 -2.66
N GLY A 304 -51.59 -3.80 -3.65
CA GLY A 304 -52.89 -3.18 -3.47
C GLY A 304 -53.89 -4.12 -4.12
N ILE A 305 -54.64 -4.86 -3.29
CA ILE A 305 -56.01 -5.36 -3.49
C ILE A 305 -56.40 -6.12 -2.21
N VAL A 306 -57.40 -5.53 -1.53
CA VAL A 306 -58.34 -6.03 -0.51
C VAL A 306 -57.79 -6.37 0.88
#